data_AF-A0A2J8ACB6-F1
#
_entry.id   AF-A0A2J8ACB6-F1
#
_cell.length_a   1.000
_cell.length_b   1.000
_cell.length_c   1.000
_cell.angle_alpha   90.00
_cell.angle_beta   90.00
_cell.angle_gamma   90.00
#
_symmetry.space_group_name_H-M   'P 1'
#
loop_
_entity.id
_entity.type
_entity.pdbx_description
1 polymer ?
#
loop_
_entity_poly.entity_id
_entity_poly.type
_entity_poly.pdbx_seq_one_letter_code
_entity_poly.pdbx_strand_id
1 'polypeptide(L)'
;MSEAGVSEGARAAIPSPAQLWASTDAAVWGSVRESYTSAVTAVAARKGKGKAALPELDRWFATELPAKLRGDGPEITREDLMKLVDWKLARGTWRPQLQAYARGQAVGAVEAASRKALALLRDYAAPSSHEGTSAVPTAAPASTSRPASGVCGSAGAPGSDEHADSILQEALAALTELKGVGPATASALLSAASPRLAPYMGDEAMAAVLPPGRKVEYTVRAYKELASALRRKAEQLSSGGARWAAAGVEQCLWVAAVLHTEGGGSHAAAGKRGTAEADDGRKAGKRSRK
;
A
#
# COMPACT_ATOMS: atom_id res chain seq x y z
N MET A 1 11.84 -46.72 -18.58
CA MET A 1 11.59 -45.27 -18.64
C MET A 1 10.53 -44.98 -17.60
N SER A 2 10.96 -44.67 -16.38
CA SER A 2 10.06 -44.43 -15.26
C SER A 2 9.76 -42.94 -15.19
N GLU A 3 8.49 -42.57 -15.35
CA GLU A 3 8.02 -41.20 -15.15
C GLU A 3 8.22 -40.80 -13.69
N ALA A 4 8.98 -39.73 -13.49
CA ALA A 4 9.11 -39.07 -12.21
C ALA A 4 7.78 -38.38 -11.88
N GLY A 5 7.01 -38.97 -10.96
CA GLY A 5 5.92 -38.29 -10.31
C GLY A 5 6.45 -37.07 -9.58
N VAL A 6 6.13 -35.89 -10.10
CA VAL A 6 6.32 -34.64 -9.37
C VAL A 6 5.32 -34.67 -8.22
N SER A 7 5.82 -34.92 -7.01
CA SER A 7 5.05 -34.80 -5.80
C SER A 7 4.56 -33.36 -5.67
N GLU A 8 3.27 -33.13 -5.88
CA GLU A 8 2.59 -31.88 -5.57
C GLU A 8 2.64 -31.72 -4.05
N GLY A 9 3.71 -31.08 -3.56
CA GLY A 9 3.92 -30.82 -2.15
C GLY A 9 2.70 -30.10 -1.59
N ALA A 10 2.13 -30.62 -0.50
CA ALA A 10 0.97 -30.06 0.17
C ALA A 10 1.21 -28.57 0.44
N ARG A 11 0.58 -27.72 -0.38
CA ARG A 11 0.73 -26.27 -0.27
C ARG A 11 0.17 -25.86 1.09
N ALA A 12 1.03 -25.27 1.92
CA ALA A 12 0.65 -24.86 3.27
C ALA A 12 -0.63 -24.00 3.22
N ALA A 13 -1.56 -24.25 4.14
CA ALA A 13 -2.81 -23.50 4.21
C ALA A 13 -2.53 -22.01 4.39
N ILE A 14 -3.20 -21.17 3.60
CA ILE A 14 -3.06 -19.71 3.70
C ILE A 14 -3.78 -19.24 4.98
N PRO A 15 -3.10 -18.57 5.93
CA PRO A 15 -3.74 -18.03 7.13
C PRO A 15 -4.77 -16.96 6.79
N SER A 16 -5.76 -16.75 7.67
CA SER A 16 -6.66 -15.61 7.53
C SER A 16 -5.90 -14.28 7.67
N PRO A 17 -6.42 -13.16 7.16
CA PRO A 17 -5.76 -11.85 7.32
C PRO A 17 -5.45 -11.50 8.78
N ALA A 18 -6.34 -11.84 9.71
CA ALA A 18 -6.14 -11.61 11.15
C ALA A 18 -5.04 -12.51 11.73
N GLN A 19 -5.02 -13.80 11.35
CA GLN A 19 -3.97 -14.73 11.76
C GLN A 19 -2.60 -14.31 11.22
N LEU A 20 -2.54 -13.89 9.95
CA LEU A 20 -1.32 -13.39 9.34
C LEU A 20 -0.84 -12.12 10.03
N TRP A 21 -1.74 -11.17 10.31
CA TRP A 21 -1.41 -9.92 11.00
C TRP A 21 -0.84 -10.15 12.41
N ALA A 22 -1.38 -11.12 13.14
CA ALA A 22 -0.89 -11.53 14.46
C ALA A 22 0.50 -12.20 14.39
N SER A 23 0.85 -12.82 13.25
CA SER A 23 2.14 -13.47 13.08
C SER A 23 3.30 -12.48 12.98
N THR A 24 4.41 -12.85 13.63
CA THR A 24 5.72 -12.17 13.52
C THR A 24 6.71 -13.00 12.71
N ASP A 25 6.31 -14.17 12.21
CA ASP A 25 7.18 -15.10 11.49
C ASP A 25 7.33 -14.70 10.03
N ALA A 26 8.51 -14.18 9.67
CA ALA A 26 8.82 -13.77 8.31
C ALA A 26 8.69 -14.89 7.26
N ALA A 27 8.85 -16.16 7.64
CA ALA A 27 8.67 -17.29 6.73
C ALA A 27 7.19 -17.47 6.34
N VAL A 28 6.26 -17.31 7.29
CA VAL A 28 4.81 -17.34 7.02
C VAL A 28 4.41 -16.19 6.09
N TRP A 29 4.92 -14.98 6.34
CA TRP A 29 4.69 -13.85 5.44
C TRP A 29 5.29 -14.09 4.05
N GLY A 30 6.50 -14.66 3.98
CA GLY A 30 7.17 -15.03 2.73
C GLY A 30 6.36 -16.01 1.88
N SER A 31 5.83 -17.07 2.48
CA SER A 31 5.02 -18.07 1.74
C SER A 31 3.69 -17.49 1.23
N VAL A 32 3.06 -16.59 1.99
CA VAL A 32 1.89 -15.85 1.52
C VAL A 32 2.25 -14.94 0.34
N ARG A 33 3.40 -14.25 0.41
CA ARG A 33 3.89 -13.39 -0.68
C ARG A 33 4.11 -14.18 -1.97
N GLU A 34 4.66 -15.39 -1.89
CA GLU A 34 4.85 -16.28 -3.05
C GLU A 34 3.52 -16.71 -3.70
N SER A 35 2.42 -16.67 -2.94
CA SER A 35 1.09 -17.00 -3.44
C SER A 35 0.39 -15.85 -4.17
N TYR A 36 1.04 -14.70 -4.34
CA TYR A 36 0.47 -13.50 -4.97
C TYR A 36 -0.11 -13.76 -6.36
N THR A 37 0.65 -14.41 -7.26
CA THR A 37 0.18 -14.74 -8.61
C THR A 37 -1.07 -15.64 -8.58
N SER A 38 -1.13 -16.59 -7.64
CA SER A 38 -2.32 -17.43 -7.46
C SER A 38 -3.53 -16.63 -7.01
N ALA A 39 -3.37 -15.63 -6.15
CA ALA A 39 -4.45 -14.73 -5.74
C ALA A 39 -4.97 -13.89 -6.91
N VAL A 40 -4.08 -13.34 -7.73
CA VAL A 40 -4.45 -12.60 -8.96
C VAL A 40 -5.26 -13.48 -9.91
N THR A 41 -4.80 -14.70 -10.18
CA THR A 41 -5.53 -15.67 -11.02
C THR A 41 -6.88 -16.06 -10.42
N ALA A 42 -6.94 -16.29 -9.11
CA ALA A 42 -8.18 -16.63 -8.41
C ALA A 42 -9.22 -15.51 -8.52
N VAL A 43 -8.81 -14.24 -8.39
CA VAL A 43 -9.72 -13.10 -8.59
C VAL A 43 -10.13 -12.96 -10.05
N ALA A 44 -9.22 -13.19 -10.99
CA ALA A 44 -9.52 -13.11 -12.43
C ALA A 44 -10.56 -14.14 -12.88
N ALA A 45 -10.60 -15.31 -12.24
CA ALA A 45 -11.59 -16.35 -12.47
C ALA A 45 -12.97 -16.06 -11.85
N ARG A 46 -13.09 -15.06 -10.96
CA ARG A 46 -14.38 -14.70 -10.35
C ARG A 46 -15.28 -14.00 -11.37
N LYS A 47 -16.59 -14.25 -11.28
CA LYS A 47 -17.59 -13.50 -12.05
C LYS A 47 -17.59 -12.03 -11.60
N GLY A 48 -17.47 -11.11 -12.55
CA GLY A 48 -17.55 -9.68 -12.28
C GLY A 48 -16.91 -8.83 -13.36
N LYS A 49 -17.38 -7.58 -13.50
CA LYS A 49 -16.85 -6.64 -14.49
C LYS A 49 -15.39 -6.29 -14.17
N GLY A 50 -14.52 -6.39 -15.17
CA GLY A 50 -13.09 -6.07 -15.06
C GLY A 50 -12.21 -7.12 -14.37
N LYS A 51 -12.79 -8.19 -13.79
CA LYS A 51 -12.02 -9.22 -13.07
C LYS A 51 -11.03 -9.97 -13.99
N ALA A 52 -11.49 -10.39 -15.17
CA ALA A 52 -10.65 -11.11 -16.14
C ALA A 52 -9.43 -10.29 -16.63
N ALA A 53 -9.49 -8.95 -16.57
CA ALA A 53 -8.38 -8.08 -16.96
C ALA A 53 -7.33 -7.88 -15.85
N LEU A 54 -7.62 -8.35 -14.62
CA LEU A 54 -6.74 -8.14 -13.47
C LEU A 54 -5.29 -8.60 -13.72
N PRO A 55 -4.99 -9.76 -14.33
CA PRO A 55 -3.60 -10.20 -14.50
C PRO A 55 -2.75 -9.24 -15.34
N GLU A 56 -3.34 -8.63 -16.38
CA GLU A 56 -2.65 -7.65 -17.22
C GLU A 56 -2.50 -6.29 -16.50
N LEU A 57 -3.59 -5.83 -15.88
CA LEU A 57 -3.58 -4.59 -15.09
C LEU A 57 -2.58 -4.66 -13.94
N ASP A 58 -2.49 -5.82 -13.28
CA ASP A 58 -1.60 -6.05 -12.16
C ASP A 58 -0.14 -6.12 -12.57
N ARG A 59 0.15 -6.76 -13.71
CA ARG A 59 1.50 -6.71 -14.31
C ARG A 59 1.91 -5.27 -14.59
N TRP A 60 1.06 -4.49 -15.24
CA TRP A 60 1.32 -3.08 -15.50
C TRP A 60 1.56 -2.29 -14.19
N PHE A 61 0.73 -2.51 -13.17
CA PHE A 61 0.86 -1.85 -11.87
C PHE A 61 2.17 -2.22 -11.16
N ALA A 62 2.62 -3.47 -11.28
CA ALA A 62 3.82 -3.97 -10.61
C ALA A 62 5.13 -3.62 -11.34
N THR A 63 5.11 -3.45 -12.67
CA THR A 63 6.33 -3.28 -13.48
C THR A 63 6.39 -1.95 -14.20
N GLU A 64 5.44 -1.68 -15.09
CA GLU A 64 5.45 -0.54 -16.02
C GLU A 64 5.24 0.79 -15.29
N LEU A 65 4.25 0.86 -14.39
CA LEU A 65 3.96 2.08 -13.65
C LEU A 65 5.14 2.50 -12.75
N PRO A 66 5.71 1.65 -11.87
CA PRO A 66 6.88 2.00 -11.09
C PRO A 66 8.10 2.36 -11.95
N ALA A 67 8.29 1.72 -13.10
CA ALA A 67 9.37 2.09 -14.02
C ALA A 67 9.22 3.52 -14.54
N LYS A 68 8.01 3.93 -14.91
CA LYS A 68 7.70 5.30 -15.31
C LYS A 68 7.95 6.31 -14.19
N LEU A 69 7.60 5.94 -12.95
CA LEU A 69 7.71 6.82 -11.78
C LEU A 69 9.14 6.99 -11.24
N ARG A 70 10.12 6.21 -11.73
CA ARG A 70 11.54 6.37 -11.36
C ARG A 70 12.29 7.43 -12.17
N GLY A 71 11.69 7.98 -13.23
CA GLY A 71 12.32 9.00 -14.06
C GLY A 71 12.41 10.39 -13.41
N ASP A 72 13.09 11.32 -14.08
CA ASP A 72 13.16 12.71 -13.65
C ASP A 72 11.84 13.45 -13.94
N GLY A 73 11.24 14.01 -12.89
CA GLY A 73 9.96 14.71 -12.95
C GLY A 73 8.76 13.75 -13.15
N PRO A 74 8.63 12.71 -12.32
CA PRO A 74 7.65 11.66 -12.53
C PRO A 74 6.22 12.21 -12.42
N GLU A 75 5.38 11.83 -13.37
CA GLU A 75 3.96 12.13 -13.39
C GLU A 75 3.21 11.00 -14.08
N ILE A 76 1.90 10.97 -13.87
CA ILE A 76 1.00 10.07 -14.59
C ILE A 76 0.08 10.87 -15.50
N THR A 77 -0.27 10.30 -16.65
CA THR A 77 -1.25 10.90 -17.55
C THR A 77 -2.66 10.54 -17.10
N ARG A 78 -3.66 11.18 -17.72
CA ARG A 78 -5.06 10.80 -17.52
C ARG A 78 -5.33 9.33 -17.87
N GLU A 79 -4.68 8.79 -18.90
CA GLU A 79 -4.81 7.39 -19.32
C GLU A 79 -4.25 6.44 -18.26
N ASP A 80 -3.12 6.79 -17.65
CA ASP A 80 -2.57 6.03 -16.51
C ASP A 80 -3.53 6.05 -15.32
N LEU A 81 -4.15 7.20 -15.01
CA LEU A 81 -5.15 7.30 -13.95
C LEU A 81 -6.36 6.40 -14.23
N MET A 82 -6.83 6.36 -15.47
CA MET A 82 -7.91 5.46 -15.88
C MET A 82 -7.51 3.99 -15.68
N LYS A 83 -6.31 3.60 -16.10
CA LYS A 83 -5.78 2.25 -15.94
C LYS A 83 -5.58 1.87 -14.46
N LEU A 84 -5.13 2.82 -13.64
CA LEU A 84 -5.02 2.68 -12.19
C LEU A 84 -6.38 2.45 -11.52
N VAL A 85 -7.40 3.19 -11.93
CA VAL A 85 -8.78 3.00 -11.45
C VAL A 85 -9.31 1.63 -11.89
N ASP A 86 -9.04 1.19 -13.12
CA ASP A 86 -9.43 -0.16 -13.58
C ASP A 86 -8.75 -1.26 -12.76
N TRP A 87 -7.45 -1.14 -12.48
CA TRP A 87 -6.73 -2.07 -11.60
C TRP A 87 -7.37 -2.14 -10.21
N LYS A 88 -7.65 -0.99 -9.59
CA LYS A 88 -8.30 -0.90 -8.28
C LYS A 88 -9.69 -1.57 -8.28
N LEU A 89 -10.51 -1.28 -9.28
CA LEU A 89 -11.85 -1.85 -9.41
C LEU A 89 -11.81 -3.36 -9.69
N ALA A 90 -10.81 -3.82 -10.44
CA ALA A 90 -10.57 -5.24 -10.72
C ALA A 90 -10.14 -6.00 -9.45
N ARG A 91 -9.36 -5.41 -8.55
CA ARG A 91 -9.06 -6.00 -7.24
C ARG A 91 -10.27 -5.98 -6.29
N GLY A 92 -10.99 -4.86 -6.23
CA GLY A 92 -12.03 -4.60 -5.23
C GLY A 92 -13.47 -4.66 -5.73
N THR A 93 -14.29 -3.71 -5.28
CA THR A 93 -15.71 -3.56 -5.65
C THR A 93 -15.87 -2.61 -6.83
N TRP A 94 -16.63 -3.02 -7.85
CA TRP A 94 -16.87 -2.24 -9.06
C TRP A 94 -17.73 -0.98 -8.78
N ARG A 95 -17.26 0.19 -9.21
CA ARG A 95 -18.01 1.46 -9.17
C ARG A 95 -17.88 2.21 -10.49
N PRO A 96 -18.94 2.29 -11.32
CA PRO A 96 -18.84 2.82 -12.67
C PRO A 96 -18.53 4.33 -12.73
N GLN A 97 -18.92 5.08 -11.69
CA GLN A 97 -18.72 6.53 -11.63
C GLN A 97 -17.24 6.93 -11.55
N LEU A 98 -16.39 6.11 -10.90
CA LEU A 98 -14.96 6.43 -10.77
C LEU A 98 -14.25 6.50 -12.13
N GLN A 99 -14.61 5.60 -13.05
CA GLN A 99 -14.10 5.63 -14.43
C GLN A 99 -14.59 6.88 -15.19
N ALA A 100 -15.83 7.32 -14.96
CA ALA A 100 -16.33 8.54 -15.57
C ALA A 100 -15.57 9.78 -15.08
N TYR A 101 -15.24 9.85 -13.78
CA TYR A 101 -14.44 10.94 -13.23
C TYR A 101 -13.00 10.92 -13.74
N ALA A 102 -12.37 9.76 -13.85
CA ALA A 102 -11.02 9.65 -14.41
C ALA A 102 -10.96 10.15 -15.87
N ARG A 103 -11.95 9.82 -16.69
CA ARG A 103 -12.06 10.32 -18.07
C ARG A 103 -12.33 11.82 -18.15
N GLY A 104 -13.14 12.33 -17.22
CA GLY A 104 -13.58 13.72 -17.18
C GLY A 104 -12.57 14.70 -16.57
N GLN A 105 -11.34 14.28 -16.26
CA GLN A 105 -10.32 15.20 -15.74
C GLN A 105 -9.95 16.26 -16.76
N ALA A 106 -9.71 17.48 -16.28
CA ALA A 106 -9.21 18.58 -17.09
C ALA A 106 -7.80 18.27 -17.62
N VAL A 107 -7.49 18.81 -18.79
CA VAL A 107 -6.17 18.65 -19.43
C VAL A 107 -5.08 19.16 -18.49
N GLY A 108 -4.05 18.35 -18.24
CA GLY A 108 -2.91 18.71 -17.38
C GLY A 108 -3.18 18.62 -15.87
N ALA A 109 -4.42 18.37 -15.43
CA ALA A 109 -4.74 18.34 -14.00
C ALA A 109 -4.13 17.11 -13.31
N VAL A 110 -4.18 15.95 -13.97
CA VAL A 110 -3.65 14.68 -13.44
C VAL A 110 -2.12 14.74 -13.36
N GLU A 111 -1.51 15.28 -14.40
CA GLU A 111 -0.08 15.54 -14.53
C GLU A 111 0.40 16.46 -13.40
N ALA A 112 -0.23 17.63 -13.22
CA ALA A 112 0.13 18.59 -12.17
C ALA A 112 -0.04 18.02 -10.75
N ALA A 113 -1.17 17.37 -10.46
CA ALA A 113 -1.45 16.79 -9.15
C ALA A 113 -0.48 15.65 -8.81
N SER A 114 -0.23 14.74 -9.76
CA SER A 114 0.69 13.62 -9.56
C SER A 114 2.14 14.09 -9.42
N ARG A 115 2.60 15.04 -10.23
CA ARG A 115 3.95 15.60 -10.10
C ARG A 115 4.20 16.18 -8.71
N LYS A 116 3.23 16.96 -8.18
CA LYS A 116 3.30 17.52 -6.82
C LYS A 116 3.40 16.42 -5.76
N ALA A 117 2.53 15.40 -5.84
CA ALA A 117 2.52 14.29 -4.88
C ALA A 117 3.80 13.44 -4.92
N LEU A 118 4.31 13.17 -6.12
CA LEU A 118 5.47 12.30 -6.33
C LEU A 118 6.79 12.99 -5.93
N ALA A 119 6.89 14.31 -6.09
CA ALA A 119 8.04 15.08 -5.61
C ALA A 119 8.25 14.90 -4.10
N LEU A 120 7.17 15.00 -3.31
CA LEU A 120 7.21 14.83 -1.85
C LEU A 120 7.74 13.46 -1.42
N LEU A 121 7.42 12.39 -2.16
CA LEU A 121 7.90 11.04 -1.86
C LEU A 121 9.38 10.84 -2.17
N ARG A 122 9.90 11.53 -3.19
CA ARG A 122 11.31 11.41 -3.60
C ARG A 122 12.24 12.08 -2.59
N ASP A 123 11.82 13.21 -2.04
CA ASP A 123 12.59 13.95 -1.05
C ASP A 123 12.75 13.14 0.26
N TYR A 124 11.80 12.27 0.58
CA TYR A 124 11.92 11.30 1.68
C TYR A 124 12.85 10.11 1.37
N ALA A 125 12.93 9.69 0.10
CA ALA A 125 13.74 8.55 -0.30
C ALA A 125 15.23 8.88 -0.39
N ALA A 126 15.59 10.18 -0.51
CA ALA A 126 16.96 10.62 -0.40
C ALA A 126 17.47 10.40 1.04
N PRO A 127 18.56 9.66 1.27
CA PRO A 127 19.15 9.58 2.60
C PRO A 127 19.50 11.01 3.02
N SER A 128 18.99 11.45 4.17
CA SER A 128 19.25 12.77 4.73
C SER A 128 20.75 12.93 4.99
N SER A 129 21.46 13.57 4.07
CA SER A 129 22.88 13.95 4.18
C SER A 129 23.11 15.09 5.17
N HIS A 130 22.50 15.01 6.36
CA HIS A 130 22.70 15.99 7.43
C HIS A 130 22.69 15.27 8.78
N GLU A 131 23.70 14.44 9.02
CA GLU A 131 24.27 14.36 10.35
C GLU A 131 25.48 15.29 10.38
N GLY A 132 25.31 16.39 11.12
CA GLY A 132 26.31 17.42 11.29
C GLY A 132 27.60 16.84 11.86
N THR A 133 28.68 17.13 11.16
CA THR A 133 30.05 17.10 11.65
C THR A 133 30.13 17.79 13.01
N SER A 134 30.28 17.02 14.08
CA SER A 134 30.87 17.51 15.32
C SER A 134 32.18 16.77 15.52
N ALA A 135 33.26 17.49 15.26
CA ALA A 135 34.62 17.04 15.50
C ALA A 135 34.79 16.72 17.00
N VAL A 136 35.29 15.53 17.30
CA VAL A 136 35.83 15.20 18.63
C VAL A 136 37.34 15.09 18.49
N PRO A 137 38.15 15.77 19.35
CA PRO A 137 39.59 15.61 19.31
C PRO A 137 40.01 14.30 19.98
N THR A 138 41.04 13.71 19.38
CA THR A 138 41.92 12.61 19.80
C THR A 138 42.19 12.49 21.31
N ALA A 139 41.98 11.29 21.87
CA ALA A 139 42.82 10.69 22.92
C ALA A 139 42.67 9.16 22.98
N ALA A 140 43.78 8.49 23.30
CA ALA A 140 44.13 7.07 23.13
C ALA A 140 43.54 6.10 24.20
N PRO A 141 43.78 4.76 24.10
CA PRO A 141 42.85 3.73 24.60
C PRO A 141 43.24 3.09 25.94
N ALA A 142 42.27 2.48 26.61
CA ALA A 142 42.50 1.40 27.58
C ALA A 142 41.32 0.42 27.65
N SER A 143 41.64 -0.87 27.60
CA SER A 143 40.77 -2.04 27.73
C SER A 143 40.02 -2.12 29.06
N THR A 144 38.76 -2.61 29.06
CA THR A 144 38.36 -3.89 29.69
C THR A 144 36.85 -4.17 29.59
N SER A 145 36.56 -5.42 29.24
CA SER A 145 35.34 -6.24 29.32
C SER A 145 34.07 -5.76 30.05
N ARG A 146 32.90 -5.97 29.41
CA ARG A 146 31.66 -6.45 30.06
C ARG A 146 30.70 -7.14 29.06
N PRO A 147 29.86 -8.10 29.49
CA PRO A 147 29.07 -8.94 28.59
C PRO A 147 27.72 -8.32 28.22
N ALA A 148 27.17 -8.89 27.15
CA ALA A 148 25.95 -8.50 26.46
C ALA A 148 24.69 -8.57 27.33
N SER A 149 23.92 -7.49 27.29
CA SER A 149 22.45 -7.50 27.35
C SER A 149 21.97 -6.21 26.71
N GLY A 150 21.94 -6.23 25.37
CA GLY A 150 21.27 -5.21 24.57
C GLY A 150 19.90 -5.75 24.16
N VAL A 151 18.86 -5.30 24.83
CA VAL A 151 17.52 -5.29 24.24
C VAL A 151 17.59 -4.33 23.05
N CYS A 152 17.72 -4.87 21.83
CA CYS A 152 17.54 -4.08 20.61
C CYS A 152 16.04 -4.01 20.28
N GLY A 153 15.30 -3.23 21.06
CA GLY A 153 14.06 -2.65 20.57
C GLY A 153 14.41 -1.42 19.75
N SER A 154 14.79 -1.57 18.48
CA SER A 154 14.77 -0.42 17.57
C SER A 154 13.33 -0.17 17.15
N ALA A 155 12.52 0.33 18.09
CA ALA A 155 11.33 1.07 17.70
C ALA A 155 11.82 2.22 16.82
N GLY A 156 11.33 2.31 15.58
CA GLY A 156 11.62 3.45 14.70
C GLY A 156 11.47 4.75 15.49
N ALA A 157 12.44 5.65 15.34
CA ALA A 157 12.44 6.89 16.12
C ALA A 157 11.08 7.59 15.94
N PRO A 158 10.38 8.00 17.01
CA PRO A 158 9.02 8.55 16.91
C PRO A 158 8.88 9.70 15.91
N GLY A 159 9.97 10.46 15.65
CA GLY A 159 10.00 11.52 14.65
C GLY A 159 10.01 11.05 13.17
N SER A 160 10.47 9.83 12.87
CA SER A 160 10.46 9.33 11.48
C SER A 160 9.05 8.97 11.02
N ASP A 161 8.23 8.42 11.91
CA ASP A 161 6.83 8.09 11.62
C ASP A 161 5.98 9.36 11.44
N GLU A 162 6.18 10.39 12.27
CA GLU A 162 5.48 11.68 12.12
C GLU A 162 5.85 12.41 10.82
N HIS A 163 7.13 12.42 10.45
CA HIS A 163 7.57 13.03 9.20
C HIS A 163 7.01 12.29 7.97
N ALA A 164 7.09 10.95 7.97
CA ALA A 164 6.47 10.10 6.95
C ALA A 164 4.96 10.39 6.82
N ASP A 165 4.29 10.56 7.94
CA ASP A 165 2.86 10.86 8.01
C ASP A 165 2.50 12.26 7.46
N SER A 166 3.36 13.27 7.62
CA SER A 166 3.20 14.58 7.00
C SER A 166 3.31 14.50 5.49
N ILE A 167 4.35 13.82 4.99
CA ILE A 167 4.58 13.62 3.55
C ILE A 167 3.39 12.91 2.90
N LEU A 168 2.91 11.83 3.52
CA LEU A 168 1.74 11.09 3.03
C LEU A 168 0.48 11.94 3.03
N GLN A 169 0.27 12.76 4.07
CA GLN A 169 -0.88 13.67 4.14
C GLN A 169 -0.85 14.70 3.02
N GLU A 170 0.29 15.32 2.75
CA GLU A 170 0.45 16.32 1.68
C GLU A 170 0.35 15.70 0.28
N ALA A 171 0.92 14.51 0.09
CA ALA A 171 0.84 13.78 -1.17
C ALA A 171 -0.60 13.32 -1.47
N LEU A 172 -1.32 12.83 -0.45
CA LEU A 172 -2.75 12.54 -0.58
C LEU A 172 -3.56 13.79 -0.90
N ALA A 173 -3.32 14.90 -0.18
CA ALA A 173 -4.04 16.15 -0.40
C ALA A 173 -3.93 16.61 -1.86
N ALA A 174 -2.73 16.58 -2.43
CA ALA A 174 -2.49 16.92 -3.84
C ALA A 174 -3.30 16.07 -4.82
N LEU A 175 -3.40 14.75 -4.58
CA LEU A 175 -4.15 13.85 -5.46
C LEU A 175 -5.66 13.94 -5.27
N THR A 176 -6.12 14.23 -4.04
CA THR A 176 -7.55 14.34 -3.73
C THR A 176 -8.21 15.63 -4.25
N GLU A 177 -7.42 16.55 -4.81
CA GLU A 177 -7.95 17.69 -5.58
C GLU A 177 -8.62 17.23 -6.89
N LEU A 178 -8.26 16.05 -7.41
CA LEU A 178 -8.86 15.47 -8.61
C LEU A 178 -10.25 14.90 -8.28
N LYS A 179 -11.24 15.28 -9.07
CA LYS A 179 -12.62 14.81 -8.89
C LYS A 179 -12.67 13.27 -8.95
N GLY A 180 -13.30 12.65 -7.96
CA GLY A 180 -13.43 11.18 -7.90
C GLY A 180 -12.15 10.44 -7.49
N VAL A 181 -11.10 11.15 -7.06
CA VAL A 181 -9.90 10.56 -6.47
C VAL A 181 -9.94 10.76 -4.96
N GLY A 182 -10.40 9.74 -4.22
CA GLY A 182 -10.30 9.71 -2.77
C GLY A 182 -8.99 9.08 -2.27
N PRO A 183 -8.77 9.01 -0.93
CA PRO A 183 -7.56 8.45 -0.33
C PRO A 183 -7.21 7.04 -0.82
N ALA A 184 -8.20 6.20 -1.11
CA ALA A 184 -7.96 4.88 -1.66
C ALA A 184 -7.34 4.93 -3.07
N THR A 185 -7.85 5.77 -3.97
CA THR A 185 -7.26 5.89 -5.33
C THR A 185 -5.90 6.57 -5.28
N ALA A 186 -5.77 7.62 -4.47
CA ALA A 186 -4.51 8.32 -4.28
C ALA A 186 -3.42 7.39 -3.72
N SER A 187 -3.72 6.62 -2.67
CA SER A 187 -2.78 5.66 -2.08
C SER A 187 -2.33 4.55 -3.05
N ALA A 188 -3.14 4.18 -4.06
CA ALA A 188 -2.72 3.24 -5.08
C ALA A 188 -1.53 3.77 -5.88
N LEU A 189 -1.60 5.03 -6.32
CA LEU A 189 -0.49 5.69 -7.01
C LEU A 189 0.74 5.80 -6.09
N LEU A 190 0.54 6.27 -4.86
CA LEU A 190 1.65 6.45 -3.90
C LEU A 190 2.34 5.10 -3.61
N SER A 191 1.59 4.00 -3.55
CA SER A 191 2.14 2.67 -3.31
C SER A 191 2.98 2.13 -4.47
N ALA A 192 2.64 2.47 -5.71
CA ALA A 192 3.48 2.16 -6.87
C ALA A 192 4.77 3.01 -6.89
N ALA A 193 4.68 4.26 -6.42
CA ALA A 193 5.80 5.22 -6.41
C ALA A 193 6.81 4.96 -5.29
N SER A 194 6.33 4.71 -4.07
CA SER A 194 7.18 4.49 -2.89
C SER A 194 6.65 3.34 -2.04
N PRO A 195 6.88 2.07 -2.45
CA PRO A 195 6.34 0.89 -1.78
C PRO A 195 6.76 0.76 -0.30
N ARG A 196 7.93 1.31 0.06
CA ARG A 196 8.43 1.28 1.44
C ARG A 196 7.63 2.20 2.37
N LEU A 197 7.25 3.38 1.87
CA LEU A 197 6.61 4.43 2.66
C LEU A 197 5.08 4.31 2.61
N ALA A 198 4.52 4.10 1.41
CA ALA A 198 3.09 4.19 1.14
C ALA A 198 2.51 2.80 0.81
N PRO A 199 1.70 2.20 1.69
CA PRO A 199 0.87 1.07 1.32
C PRO A 199 -0.38 1.54 0.57
N TYR A 200 -1.02 0.61 -0.15
CA TYR A 200 -2.35 0.82 -0.71
C TYR A 200 -3.41 0.75 0.40
N MET A 201 -4.42 1.62 0.35
CA MET A 201 -5.54 1.60 1.30
C MET A 201 -6.61 0.58 0.88
N GLY A 202 -6.26 -0.70 0.95
CA GLY A 202 -7.16 -1.82 0.65
C GLY A 202 -8.10 -2.16 1.82
N ASP A 203 -9.33 -2.59 1.52
CA ASP A 203 -10.33 -2.95 2.54
C ASP A 203 -9.88 -4.12 3.42
N GLU A 204 -9.20 -5.09 2.82
CA GLU A 204 -8.71 -6.29 3.48
C GLU A 204 -7.63 -5.94 4.52
N ALA A 205 -6.72 -5.03 4.18
CA ALA A 205 -5.70 -4.55 5.10
C ALA A 205 -6.31 -3.68 6.21
N MET A 206 -7.25 -2.78 5.86
CA MET A 206 -8.00 -1.98 6.84
C MET A 206 -8.74 -2.86 7.84
N ALA A 207 -9.42 -3.92 7.38
CA ALA A 207 -10.15 -4.85 8.22
C ALA A 207 -9.23 -5.70 9.12
N ALA A 208 -8.03 -6.05 8.65
CA ALA A 208 -7.07 -6.83 9.44
C ALA A 208 -6.33 -6.00 10.50
N VAL A 209 -6.05 -4.73 10.19
CA VAL A 209 -5.20 -3.86 11.02
C VAL A 209 -6.01 -3.02 12.01
N LEU A 210 -7.17 -2.51 11.61
CA LEU A 210 -7.98 -1.64 12.47
C LEU A 210 -8.77 -2.45 13.51
N PRO A 211 -9.08 -1.85 14.68
CA PRO A 211 -9.82 -2.54 15.73
C PRO A 211 -11.15 -3.15 15.23
N PRO A 212 -11.52 -4.35 15.71
CA PRO A 212 -12.77 -4.99 15.33
C PRO A 212 -13.98 -4.11 15.69
N GLY A 213 -14.99 -4.08 14.81
CA GLY A 213 -16.20 -3.28 15.00
C GLY A 213 -16.09 -1.82 14.55
N ARG A 214 -14.90 -1.34 14.16
CA ARG A 214 -14.77 -0.02 13.54
C ARG A 214 -15.26 -0.05 12.10
N LYS A 215 -16.13 0.90 11.73
CA LYS A 215 -16.52 1.12 10.33
C LYS A 215 -15.28 1.52 9.53
N VAL A 216 -15.04 0.86 8.38
CA VAL A 216 -13.97 1.24 7.46
C VAL A 216 -14.32 2.61 6.87
N GLU A 217 -13.48 3.60 7.18
CA GLU A 217 -13.60 4.97 6.67
C GLU A 217 -12.43 5.27 5.75
N TYR A 218 -12.72 5.82 4.57
CA TYR A 218 -11.70 6.22 3.59
C TYR A 218 -11.25 7.67 3.84
N THR A 219 -10.74 7.92 5.04
CA THR A 219 -10.24 9.25 5.45
C THR A 219 -8.71 9.28 5.48
N VAL A 220 -8.12 10.47 5.37
CA VAL A 220 -6.66 10.66 5.50
C VAL A 220 -6.16 10.17 6.85
N ARG A 221 -6.92 10.39 7.93
CA ARG A 221 -6.58 9.89 9.26
C ARG A 221 -6.47 8.37 9.29
N ALA A 222 -7.50 7.68 8.79
CA ALA A 222 -7.52 6.21 8.79
C ALA A 222 -6.41 5.64 7.89
N TYR A 223 -6.08 6.33 6.78
CA TYR A 223 -4.93 5.99 5.96
C TYR A 223 -3.61 6.07 6.72
N LYS A 224 -3.35 7.15 7.46
CA LYS A 224 -2.11 7.33 8.24
C LYS A 224 -1.97 6.26 9.32
N GLU A 225 -3.07 5.94 10.02
CA GLU A 225 -3.11 4.86 11.00
C GLU A 225 -2.76 3.50 10.36
N LEU A 226 -3.32 3.19 9.18
CA LEU A 226 -2.97 1.99 8.41
C LEU A 226 -1.49 2.01 7.99
N ALA A 227 -1.02 3.11 7.39
CA ALA A 227 0.32 3.24 6.84
C ALA A 227 1.39 3.05 7.92
N SER A 228 1.23 3.74 9.04
CA SER A 228 2.07 3.59 10.23
C SER A 228 2.13 2.15 10.72
N ALA A 229 0.98 1.47 10.84
CA ALA A 229 0.94 0.08 11.28
C ALA A 229 1.66 -0.87 10.31
N LEU A 230 1.44 -0.72 9.01
CA LEU A 230 2.07 -1.56 7.99
C LEU A 230 3.59 -1.32 7.87
N ARG A 231 4.06 -0.08 8.07
CA ARG A 231 5.50 0.23 8.14
C ARG A 231 6.16 -0.49 9.32
N ARG A 232 5.58 -0.39 10.52
CA ARG A 232 6.09 -1.09 11.72
C ARG A 232 6.10 -2.60 11.54
N LYS A 233 5.07 -3.17 10.91
CA LYS A 233 5.07 -4.60 10.57
C LYS A 233 6.19 -4.94 9.58
N ALA A 234 6.40 -4.13 8.54
CA ALA A 234 7.49 -4.34 7.59
C ALA A 234 8.88 -4.28 8.27
N GLU A 235 9.08 -3.36 9.21
CA GLU A 235 10.31 -3.28 10.01
C GLU A 235 10.51 -4.55 10.85
N GLN A 236 9.47 -4.99 11.58
CA GLN A 236 9.49 -6.22 12.37
C GLN A 236 9.86 -7.45 11.52
N LEU A 237 9.30 -7.58 10.32
CA LEU A 237 9.60 -8.69 9.41
C LEU A 237 11.01 -8.58 8.80
N SER A 238 11.54 -7.36 8.67
CA SER A 238 12.87 -7.12 8.09
C SER A 238 14.01 -7.51 9.02
N SER A 239 13.76 -7.62 10.33
CA SER A 239 14.73 -8.16 11.29
C SER A 239 15.13 -9.62 10.99
N GLY A 240 14.35 -10.35 10.19
CA GLY A 240 14.64 -11.72 9.73
C GLY A 240 15.52 -11.81 8.48
N GLY A 241 16.13 -10.71 8.02
CA GLY A 241 17.10 -10.69 6.91
C GLY A 241 16.52 -10.37 5.52
N ALA A 242 15.23 -10.59 5.28
CA ALA A 242 14.57 -10.18 4.04
C ALA A 242 14.05 -8.74 4.15
N ARG A 243 14.31 -7.87 3.17
CA ARG A 243 13.82 -6.49 3.19
C ARG A 243 12.32 -6.42 2.85
N TRP A 244 11.51 -5.97 3.81
CA TRP A 244 10.07 -5.76 3.63
C TRP A 244 9.73 -4.28 3.38
N ALA A 245 8.61 -4.08 2.71
CA ALA A 245 8.04 -2.79 2.37
C ALA A 245 6.57 -2.77 2.83
N ALA A 246 6.05 -1.60 3.26
CA ALA A 246 4.67 -1.48 3.73
C ALA A 246 3.65 -1.96 2.69
N ALA A 247 3.86 -1.64 1.41
CA ALA A 247 3.02 -2.13 0.32
C ALA A 247 3.08 -3.67 0.18
N GLY A 248 4.23 -4.30 0.45
CA GLY A 248 4.35 -5.77 0.42
C GLY A 248 3.57 -6.44 1.55
N VAL A 249 3.51 -5.81 2.74
CA VAL A 249 2.68 -6.27 3.86
C VAL A 249 1.20 -6.16 3.50
N GLU A 250 0.76 -5.05 2.91
CA GLU A 250 -0.61 -4.89 2.39
C GLU A 250 -0.98 -5.98 1.38
N GLN A 251 -0.10 -6.23 0.40
CA GLN A 251 -0.31 -7.26 -0.61
C GLN A 251 -0.50 -8.64 0.02
N CYS A 252 0.27 -8.99 1.05
CA CYS A 252 0.11 -10.26 1.74
C CYS A 252 -1.24 -10.38 2.45
N LEU A 253 -1.72 -9.30 3.08
CA LEU A 253 -3.06 -9.27 3.68
C LEU A 253 -4.16 -9.44 2.64
N TRP A 254 -4.00 -8.84 1.45
CA TRP A 254 -4.91 -9.05 0.32
C TRP A 254 -4.86 -10.50 -0.20
N VAL A 255 -3.67 -11.09 -0.33
CA VAL A 255 -3.51 -12.50 -0.74
C VAL A 255 -4.18 -13.43 0.26
N ALA A 256 -3.96 -13.20 1.57
CA ALA A 256 -4.63 -13.94 2.63
C ALA A 256 -6.15 -13.84 2.51
N ALA A 257 -6.70 -12.64 2.31
CA ALA A 257 -8.14 -12.46 2.15
C ALA A 257 -8.71 -13.12 0.89
N VAL A 258 -7.92 -13.24 -0.18
CA VAL A 258 -8.34 -13.84 -1.45
C VAL A 258 -8.31 -15.36 -1.41
N LEU A 259 -7.26 -15.93 -0.81
CA LEU A 259 -6.95 -17.36 -0.88
C LEU A 259 -7.28 -18.13 0.40
N HIS A 260 -7.50 -17.45 1.53
CA HIS A 260 -7.92 -18.13 2.75
C HIS A 260 -9.26 -18.81 2.54
N THR A 261 -9.30 -20.10 2.82
CA THR A 261 -10.53 -20.89 2.86
C THR A 261 -10.71 -21.32 4.31
N GLU A 262 -11.78 -20.85 4.95
CA GLU A 262 -12.20 -21.39 6.24
C GLU A 262 -12.66 -22.84 5.99
N GLY A 263 -11.86 -23.82 6.43
CA GLY A 263 -12.23 -25.23 6.40
C GLY A 263 -12.81 -25.72 5.07
N GLY A 264 -12.01 -25.76 4.00
CA GLY A 264 -12.32 -26.56 2.81
C GLY A 264 -13.70 -26.29 2.18
N GLY A 265 -14.09 -25.03 2.01
CA GLY A 265 -15.35 -24.68 1.37
C GLY A 265 -15.35 -23.24 0.89
N SER A 266 -15.61 -23.04 -0.39
CA SER A 266 -15.73 -21.73 -1.04
C SER A 266 -16.79 -20.88 -0.34
N HIS A 267 -16.38 -19.92 0.50
CA HIS A 267 -17.22 -18.79 0.86
C HIS A 267 -16.91 -17.60 -0.04
N ALA A 268 -17.70 -17.49 -1.10
CA ALA A 268 -17.86 -16.27 -1.87
C ALA A 268 -18.16 -15.11 -0.91
N ALA A 269 -17.26 -14.14 -0.84
CA ALA A 269 -17.42 -12.95 -0.02
C ALA A 269 -18.71 -12.22 -0.41
N ALA A 270 -19.71 -12.32 0.46
CA ALA A 270 -21.01 -11.67 0.32
C ALA A 270 -20.83 -10.16 0.36
N GLY A 271 -21.29 -9.51 -0.70
CA GLY A 271 -21.43 -8.07 -0.76
C GLY A 271 -22.44 -7.58 0.28
N LYS A 272 -21.97 -6.73 1.20
CA LYS A 272 -22.71 -5.60 1.77
C LYS A 272 -21.67 -4.68 2.44
N ARG A 273 -21.15 -3.71 1.68
CA ARG A 273 -20.35 -2.61 2.23
C ARG A 273 -21.14 -1.32 2.10
N GLY A 274 -21.50 -0.76 3.25
CA GLY A 274 -22.24 0.49 3.40
C GLY A 274 -21.49 1.68 2.80
N THR A 275 -22.28 2.57 2.21
CA THR A 275 -21.90 3.84 1.62
C THR A 275 -21.29 4.80 2.64
N ALA A 276 -20.20 5.47 2.24
CA ALA A 276 -19.87 6.88 2.54
C ALA A 276 -18.48 7.21 1.98
N GLU A 277 -18.42 7.61 0.71
CA GLU A 277 -17.38 8.55 0.26
C GLU A 277 -18.16 9.86 0.03
N ALA A 278 -18.10 10.75 1.02
CA ALA A 278 -18.85 11.99 1.02
C ALA A 278 -18.23 12.96 0.01
N ASP A 279 -19.08 13.38 -0.92
CA ASP A 279 -18.95 14.58 -1.74
C ASP A 279 -18.91 15.79 -0.79
N ASP A 280 -17.75 16.43 -0.63
CA ASP A 280 -17.69 17.77 -0.01
C ASP A 280 -17.38 18.81 -1.08
N GLY A 281 -18.45 19.52 -1.43
CA GLY A 281 -18.47 20.59 -2.40
C GLY A 281 -17.68 21.80 -1.91
N ARG A 282 -16.67 22.17 -2.68
CA ARG A 282 -16.02 23.49 -2.64
C ARG A 282 -17.05 24.59 -2.88
N LYS A 283 -17.59 25.22 -1.82
CA LYS A 283 -18.25 26.54 -1.94
C LYS A 283 -17.22 27.66 -1.75
N ALA A 284 -16.70 28.15 -2.88
CA ALA A 284 -16.09 29.46 -2.97
C ALA A 284 -17.15 30.48 -3.43
N GLY A 285 -17.16 31.67 -2.83
CA GLY A 285 -17.70 32.87 -3.48
C GLY A 285 -18.72 33.67 -2.68
N LYS A 286 -18.23 34.52 -1.77
CA LYS A 286 -18.90 35.79 -1.43
C LYS A 286 -19.25 36.54 -2.72
N ARG A 287 -20.51 36.96 -2.89
CA ARG A 287 -20.84 38.19 -3.61
C ARG A 287 -21.90 38.96 -2.83
N SER A 288 -21.46 40.13 -2.37
CA SER A 288 -22.29 41.24 -1.90
C SER A 288 -23.04 41.90 -3.07
N ARG A 289 -24.10 42.65 -2.73
CA ARG A 289 -25.00 43.54 -3.50
C ARG A 289 -26.45 43.03 -3.38
N LYS A 290 -27.44 43.83 -2.99
CA LYS A 290 -27.58 45.28 -2.84
C LYS A 290 -28.73 45.51 -1.86
#